data_AF-A0A920A9R8-F1
#
_entry.id   AF-A0A920A9R8-F1
#
_cell.length_a   1.000
_cell.length_b   1.000
_cell.length_c   1.000
_cell.angle_alpha   90.00
_cell.angle_beta   90.00
_cell.angle_gamma   90.00
#
_symmetry.space_group_name_H-M   'P 1'
#
loop_
_entity.id
_entity.type
_entity.pdbx_description
1 polymer ?
#
loop_
_entity_poly.entity_id
_entity_poly.type
_entity_poly.pdbx_seq_one_letter_code
_entity_poly.pdbx_strand_id
1 'polypeptide(L)'
;MVITDPPIRDASGYELGIKTDVVDNGVDSALAITYDVEQDTPRSLFGPLAARGLKVISSEVDDVTIRLASGNMGVQAAVNEEIEISELPMMMYVYLTIIALVILTYRDWRATIACCVPLTLATFMGYWFMEVLEIGLTVATLPVMVLAVGLGVDYAFYIYNRIQFHLSQGDDVTLSFKKTLNETGMAVVFTA
;
A
#
# COMPACT_ATOMS: atom_id res chain seq x y z
N MET A 1 -28.80 14.72 8.56
CA MET A 1 -29.94 14.40 7.70
C MET A 1 -30.05 15.53 6.68
N VAL A 2 -29.36 15.38 5.55
CA VAL A 2 -29.37 16.39 4.48
C VAL A 2 -30.61 16.10 3.65
N ILE A 3 -31.62 16.95 3.76
CA ILE A 3 -32.81 16.91 2.92
C ILE A 3 -32.38 17.56 1.60
N THR A 4 -32.01 16.74 0.63
CA THR A 4 -31.92 17.16 -0.77
C THR A 4 -33.33 17.09 -1.34
N ASP A 5 -33.83 18.20 -1.88
CA ASP A 5 -35.07 18.24 -2.64
C ASP A 5 -35.11 17.11 -3.70
N PRO A 6 -36.30 16.57 -4.02
CA PRO A 6 -36.40 15.50 -5.00
C PRO A 6 -35.85 15.99 -6.36
N PRO A 7 -35.21 15.10 -7.15
CA PRO A 7 -34.74 15.47 -8.48
C PRO A 7 -35.93 16.00 -9.29
N ILE A 8 -35.76 17.21 -9.83
CA ILE A 8 -36.73 17.84 -10.72
C ILE A 8 -36.93 16.87 -11.89
N ARG A 9 -38.14 16.33 -12.02
CA ARG A 9 -38.47 15.36 -13.06
C ARG A 9 -38.24 16.01 -14.42
N ASP A 10 -37.56 15.26 -15.29
CA ASP A 10 -37.51 15.46 -16.74
C ASP A 10 -38.89 15.89 -17.26
N ALA A 11 -39.04 17.19 -17.56
CA ALA A 11 -40.30 17.75 -18.04
C ALA A 11 -40.55 17.42 -19.53
N SER A 12 -39.71 16.59 -20.14
CA SER A 12 -39.57 16.52 -21.58
C SER A 12 -39.44 15.09 -22.13
N GLY A 13 -39.17 14.08 -21.31
CA GLY A 13 -39.32 12.67 -21.66
C GLY A 13 -38.42 12.22 -22.82
N TYR A 14 -37.22 12.79 -22.94
CA TYR A 14 -36.34 12.53 -24.09
C TYR A 14 -35.15 11.64 -23.69
N GLU A 15 -35.33 10.33 -23.78
CA GLU A 15 -34.21 9.37 -23.70
C GLU A 15 -33.37 9.43 -24.99
N LEU A 16 -32.28 10.19 -24.93
CA LEU A 16 -31.20 10.14 -25.91
C LEU A 16 -30.02 9.32 -25.37
N GLY A 17 -30.22 8.28 -24.54
CA GLY A 17 -29.11 7.60 -23.85
C GLY A 17 -28.24 8.52 -22.96
N ILE A 18 -28.66 9.78 -22.84
CA ILE A 18 -27.98 10.94 -22.26
C ILE A 18 -28.98 11.48 -21.25
N LYS A 19 -28.62 11.45 -19.96
CA LYS A 19 -29.45 12.07 -18.93
C LYS A 19 -29.34 13.58 -19.04
N THR A 20 -30.45 14.23 -19.32
CA THR A 20 -30.54 15.69 -19.35
C THR A 20 -31.29 16.19 -18.12
N ASP A 21 -30.70 17.15 -17.41
CA ASP A 21 -31.34 17.79 -16.27
C ASP A 21 -31.45 19.30 -16.54
N VAL A 22 -32.61 19.87 -16.24
CA VAL A 22 -32.85 21.31 -16.45
C VAL A 22 -32.65 22.00 -15.11
N VAL A 23 -31.57 22.77 -15.01
CA VAL A 23 -31.29 23.58 -13.82
C VAL A 23 -31.80 24.97 -14.09
N ASP A 24 -32.89 25.34 -13.43
CA ASP A 24 -33.53 26.65 -13.57
C ASP A 24 -33.44 27.43 -12.26
N ASN A 25 -32.67 28.52 -12.26
CA ASN A 25 -32.54 29.43 -11.13
C ASN A 25 -33.49 30.65 -11.26
N GLY A 26 -34.44 30.62 -12.21
CA GLY A 26 -35.48 31.65 -12.38
C GLY A 26 -35.03 32.92 -13.11
N VAL A 27 -33.75 33.01 -13.50
CA VAL A 27 -33.16 34.13 -14.28
C VAL A 27 -32.47 33.60 -15.54
N ASP A 28 -31.68 32.53 -15.38
CA ASP A 28 -31.04 31.79 -16.47
C ASP A 28 -31.38 30.30 -16.34
N SER A 29 -31.80 29.69 -17.45
CA SER A 29 -32.06 28.25 -17.53
C SER A 29 -30.87 27.56 -18.21
N ALA A 30 -30.27 26.58 -17.54
CA ALA A 30 -29.17 25.78 -18.07
C ALA A 30 -29.62 24.34 -18.36
N LEU A 31 -29.22 23.82 -19.51
CA LEU A 31 -29.44 22.42 -19.89
C LEU A 31 -28.14 21.64 -19.65
N ALA A 32 -28.13 20.77 -18.64
CA ALA A 32 -27.02 19.85 -18.40
C ALA A 32 -27.20 18.61 -19.29
N ILE A 33 -26.17 18.25 -20.06
CA ILE A 33 -26.17 17.09 -20.98
C ILE A 33 -25.11 16.11 -20.49
N THR A 34 -25.53 14.92 -20.05
CA THR A 34 -24.61 13.85 -19.61
C THR A 34 -24.36 12.88 -20.75
N TYR A 35 -23.15 12.83 -21.30
CA TYR A 35 -22.75 11.93 -22.38
C TYR A 35 -21.68 10.93 -21.92
N ASP A 36 -21.55 9.82 -22.64
CA ASP A 36 -20.50 8.82 -22.39
C ASP A 36 -19.17 9.32 -22.96
N VAL A 37 -18.20 9.55 -22.08
CA VAL A 37 -16.88 10.08 -22.44
C VAL A 37 -16.05 9.07 -23.24
N GLU A 38 -16.34 7.76 -23.16
CA GLU A 38 -15.63 6.74 -23.95
C GLU A 38 -16.13 6.66 -25.40
N GLN A 39 -17.38 7.01 -25.66
CA GLN A 39 -18.02 6.84 -26.97
C GLN A 39 -18.26 8.17 -27.70
N ASP A 40 -18.49 9.25 -26.97
CA ASP A 40 -18.88 10.55 -27.52
C ASP A 40 -17.86 11.65 -27.22
N THR A 41 -17.73 12.58 -28.17
CA THR A 41 -16.96 13.81 -27.96
C THR A 41 -17.91 14.99 -27.81
N PRO A 42 -17.59 16.01 -26.99
CA PRO A 42 -18.48 17.16 -26.81
C PRO A 42 -18.81 17.88 -28.13
N ARG A 43 -17.95 17.74 -29.16
CA ARG A 43 -18.20 18.25 -30.51
C ARG A 43 -19.18 17.41 -31.34
N SER A 44 -19.26 16.09 -31.16
CA SER A 44 -20.18 15.23 -31.92
C SER A 44 -21.65 15.46 -31.53
N LEU A 45 -21.89 15.99 -30.33
CA LEU A 45 -23.22 16.30 -29.82
C LEU A 45 -23.87 17.55 -30.45
N PHE A 46 -23.08 18.43 -31.08
CA PHE A 46 -23.63 19.64 -31.70
C PHE A 46 -24.53 19.35 -32.90
N GLY A 47 -24.26 18.29 -33.67
CA GLY A 47 -25.09 17.89 -34.82
C GLY A 47 -26.53 17.52 -34.41
N PRO A 48 -26.71 16.56 -33.49
CA PRO A 48 -28.02 16.22 -32.93
C PRO A 48 -28.74 17.39 -32.26
N LEU A 49 -28.01 18.28 -31.56
CA LEU A 49 -28.59 19.45 -30.90
C LEU A 49 -29.09 20.51 -31.91
N ALA A 50 -28.31 20.77 -32.96
CA ALA A 50 -28.70 21.69 -34.02
C ALA A 50 -29.89 21.17 -34.85
N ALA A 51 -29.93 19.85 -35.11
CA ALA A 51 -31.05 19.20 -35.79
C ALA A 51 -32.38 19.30 -35.02
N ARG A 52 -32.31 19.50 -33.70
CA ARG A 52 -33.48 19.71 -32.82
C ARG A 52 -33.79 21.19 -32.55
N GLY A 53 -33.14 22.12 -33.25
CA GLY A 53 -33.48 23.55 -33.21
C GLY A 53 -32.79 24.35 -32.09
N LEU A 54 -31.84 23.77 -31.37
CA LEU A 54 -31.02 24.49 -30.39
C LEU A 54 -29.89 25.24 -31.10
N LYS A 55 -29.85 26.57 -30.93
CA LYS A 55 -28.84 27.43 -31.53
C LYS A 55 -27.67 27.62 -30.57
N VAL A 56 -26.52 27.03 -30.88
CA VAL A 56 -25.29 27.19 -30.11
C VAL A 56 -24.70 28.57 -30.40
N ILE A 57 -24.65 29.45 -29.39
CA ILE A 57 -24.22 30.86 -29.53
C ILE A 57 -22.71 31.00 -29.25
N SER A 58 -22.18 30.24 -28.30
CA SER A 58 -20.75 30.10 -28.02
C SER A 58 -20.45 28.65 -27.63
N SER A 59 -19.30 28.13 -28.05
CA SER A 59 -18.84 26.78 -27.73
C SER A 59 -17.41 26.84 -27.23
N GLU A 60 -17.26 27.20 -25.96
CA GLU A 60 -15.98 27.13 -25.27
C GLU A 60 -15.95 25.78 -24.55
N VAL A 61 -15.14 24.86 -25.08
CA VAL A 61 -14.95 23.54 -24.49
C VAL A 61 -13.61 23.59 -23.79
N ASP A 62 -13.64 23.78 -22.48
CA ASP A 62 -12.46 23.61 -21.67
C ASP A 62 -12.10 22.13 -21.61
N ASP A 63 -10.82 21.83 -21.84
CA ASP A 63 -10.30 20.47 -21.75
C ASP A 63 -10.29 20.05 -20.28
N VAL A 64 -11.21 19.16 -19.90
CA VAL A 64 -11.29 18.65 -18.53
C VAL A 64 -10.50 17.35 -18.47
N THR A 65 -9.36 17.36 -17.79
CA THR A 65 -8.62 16.13 -17.51
C THR A 65 -9.32 15.32 -16.42
N ILE A 66 -10.04 14.28 -16.82
CA ILE A 66 -10.67 13.35 -15.89
C ILE A 66 -9.59 12.41 -15.33
N ARG A 67 -9.23 12.61 -14.06
CA ARG A 67 -8.37 11.67 -13.31
C ARG A 67 -9.23 10.59 -12.66
N LEU A 68 -9.23 9.41 -13.26
CA LEU A 68 -9.85 8.22 -12.68
C LEU A 68 -9.12 7.82 -11.39
N ALA A 69 -9.82 7.12 -10.50
CA ALA A 69 -9.25 6.56 -9.27
C ALA A 69 -8.79 7.59 -8.20
N SER A 70 -9.39 8.79 -8.15
CA SER A 70 -9.09 9.81 -7.11
C SER A 70 -9.67 9.53 -5.72
N GLY A 71 -10.35 8.39 -5.52
CA GLY A 71 -10.90 7.96 -4.23
C GLY A 71 -9.89 7.11 -3.43
N ASN A 72 -10.18 6.85 -2.16
CA ASN A 72 -9.29 6.08 -1.27
C ASN A 72 -8.84 4.73 -1.86
N MET A 73 -9.74 4.03 -2.58
CA MET A 73 -9.44 2.76 -3.25
C MET A 73 -8.45 2.92 -4.41
N GLY A 74 -8.55 4.01 -5.17
CA GLY A 74 -7.67 4.27 -6.31
C GLY A 74 -6.29 4.77 -5.87
N VAL A 75 -6.24 5.57 -4.80
CA VAL A 75 -4.96 5.92 -4.16
C VAL A 75 -4.28 4.68 -3.58
N GLN A 76 -5.02 3.79 -2.89
CA GLN A 76 -4.45 2.55 -2.38
C GLN A 76 -3.96 1.62 -3.50
N ALA A 77 -4.71 1.49 -4.60
CA ALA A 77 -4.29 0.70 -5.75
C ALA A 77 -3.00 1.26 -6.37
N ALA A 78 -2.94 2.57 -6.60
CA ALA A 78 -1.75 3.23 -7.17
C ALA A 78 -0.52 3.08 -6.26
N VAL A 79 -0.68 3.20 -4.94
CA VAL A 79 0.44 3.01 -4.00
C VAL A 79 0.85 1.53 -3.96
N ASN A 80 -0.08 0.59 -4.06
CA ASN A 80 0.26 -0.84 -4.09
C ASN A 80 1.04 -1.23 -5.35
N GLU A 81 0.69 -0.65 -6.49
CA GLU A 81 1.40 -0.86 -7.76
C GLU A 81 2.82 -0.26 -7.72
N GLU A 82 2.98 0.92 -7.13
CA GLU A 82 4.31 1.52 -6.92
C GLU A 82 5.20 0.66 -5.99
N ILE A 83 4.59 0.00 -4.99
CA ILE A 83 5.28 -0.90 -4.07
C ILE A 83 5.74 -2.17 -4.76
N GLU A 84 4.90 -2.77 -5.60
CA GLU A 84 5.28 -3.98 -6.32
C GLU A 84 6.57 -3.77 -7.14
N ILE A 85 6.70 -2.59 -7.73
CA ILE A 85 7.89 -2.20 -8.49
C ILE A 85 9.07 -1.86 -7.55
N SER A 86 8.79 -1.26 -6.39
CA SER A 86 9.81 -0.75 -5.46
C SER A 86 10.27 -1.75 -4.40
N GLU A 87 9.59 -2.89 -4.22
CA GLU A 87 9.89 -3.86 -3.16
C GLU A 87 11.27 -4.51 -3.35
N LEU A 88 11.55 -5.03 -4.54
CA LEU A 88 12.83 -5.67 -4.86
C LEU A 88 14.05 -4.73 -4.65
N PRO A 89 14.06 -3.48 -5.17
CA PRO A 89 15.17 -2.57 -4.91
C PRO A 89 15.28 -2.20 -3.44
N MET A 90 14.15 -2.03 -2.73
CA MET A 90 14.16 -1.77 -1.28
C MET A 90 14.81 -2.92 -0.49
N MET A 91 14.39 -4.16 -0.77
CA MET A 91 14.99 -5.37 -0.19
C MET A 91 16.50 -5.42 -0.46
N MET A 92 16.93 -5.13 -1.68
CA MET A 92 18.34 -5.11 -2.04
C MET A 92 19.14 -4.09 -1.23
N TYR A 93 18.63 -2.85 -1.08
CA TYR A 93 19.30 -1.83 -0.28
C TYR A 93 19.39 -2.19 1.22
N VAL A 94 18.34 -2.79 1.78
CA VAL A 94 18.33 -3.26 3.17
C VAL A 94 19.39 -4.35 3.37
N TYR A 95 19.41 -5.38 2.53
CA TYR A 95 20.40 -6.45 2.63
C TYR A 95 21.82 -5.95 2.43
N LEU A 96 22.06 -5.06 1.46
CA LEU A 96 23.37 -4.47 1.22
C LEU A 96 23.84 -3.68 2.44
N THR A 97 22.95 -2.89 3.05
CA THR A 97 23.24 -2.11 4.25
C THR A 97 23.56 -3.01 5.43
N ILE A 98 22.78 -4.08 5.65
CA ILE A 98 23.05 -5.06 6.72
C ILE A 98 24.40 -5.74 6.52
N ILE A 99 24.68 -6.22 5.31
CA ILE A 99 25.97 -6.85 4.98
C ILE A 99 27.12 -5.86 5.24
N ALA A 100 26.99 -4.61 4.78
CA ALA A 100 28.01 -3.58 4.98
C ALA A 100 28.24 -3.29 6.48
N LEU A 101 27.17 -3.14 7.27
CA LEU A 101 27.26 -2.90 8.71
C LEU A 101 27.88 -4.10 9.45
N VAL A 102 27.49 -5.33 9.11
CA VAL A 102 28.04 -6.53 9.76
C VAL A 102 29.52 -6.72 9.43
N ILE A 103 29.92 -6.48 8.17
CA ILE A 103 31.34 -6.51 7.77
C ILE A 103 32.11 -5.40 8.50
N LEU A 104 31.54 -4.21 8.64
CA LEU A 104 32.19 -3.11 9.34
C LEU A 104 32.39 -3.42 10.83
N THR A 105 31.37 -4.01 11.49
CA THR A 105 31.40 -4.31 12.92
C THR A 105 32.29 -5.50 13.25
N TYR A 106 32.19 -6.60 12.51
CA TYR A 106 32.88 -7.86 12.84
C TYR A 106 34.16 -8.09 12.03
N ARG A 107 34.34 -7.41 10.90
CA ARG A 107 35.47 -7.61 9.95
C ARG A 107 35.69 -9.08 9.55
N ASP A 108 34.67 -9.93 9.66
CA ASP A 108 34.73 -11.35 9.34
C ASP A 108 33.55 -11.76 8.47
N TRP A 109 33.84 -12.36 7.31
CA TRP A 109 32.84 -12.85 6.35
C TRP A 109 32.00 -14.00 6.93
N ARG A 110 32.56 -14.78 7.87
CA ARG A 110 31.85 -15.87 8.53
C ARG A 110 30.73 -15.34 9.42
N ALA A 111 30.99 -14.24 10.13
CA ALA A 111 29.99 -13.56 10.95
C ALA A 111 28.85 -13.01 10.09
N THR A 112 29.17 -12.47 8.89
CA THR A 112 28.17 -12.01 7.92
C THR A 112 27.22 -13.12 7.50
N ILE A 113 27.75 -14.29 7.11
CA ILE A 113 26.90 -15.43 6.71
C ILE A 113 26.07 -15.91 7.91
N ALA A 114 26.69 -16.01 9.10
CA ALA A 114 25.99 -16.44 10.31
C ALA A 114 24.79 -15.54 10.64
N CYS A 115 24.89 -14.22 10.40
CA CYS A 115 23.78 -13.27 10.59
C CYS A 115 22.75 -13.30 9.45
N CYS A 116 23.19 -13.38 8.19
CA CYS A 116 22.29 -13.32 7.04
C CYS A 116 21.40 -14.57 6.90
N VAL A 117 21.89 -15.75 7.29
CA VAL A 117 21.12 -17.01 7.16
C VAL A 117 19.80 -16.99 7.97
N PRO A 118 19.81 -16.75 9.29
CA PRO A 118 18.56 -16.69 10.07
C PRO A 118 17.70 -15.48 9.68
N LEU A 119 18.29 -14.37 9.24
CA LEU A 119 17.53 -13.23 8.74
C LEU A 119 16.73 -13.59 7.48
N THR A 120 17.38 -14.17 6.48
CA THR A 120 16.72 -14.61 5.24
C THR A 120 15.66 -15.68 5.53
N LEU A 121 15.97 -16.65 6.39
CA LEU A 121 15.01 -17.68 6.81
C LEU A 121 13.76 -17.05 7.47
N ALA A 122 13.94 -16.08 8.37
CA ALA A 122 12.84 -15.41 9.04
C ALA A 122 11.98 -14.58 8.06
N THR A 123 12.60 -13.89 7.10
CA THR A 123 11.86 -13.19 6.02
C THR A 123 11.04 -14.17 5.17
N PHE A 124 11.62 -15.30 4.75
CA PHE A 124 10.89 -16.34 4.01
C PHE A 124 9.73 -16.92 4.82
N MET A 125 9.94 -17.20 6.11
CA MET A 125 8.86 -17.64 7.00
C MET A 125 7.77 -16.58 7.17
N GLY A 126 8.14 -15.29 7.19
CA GLY A 126 7.20 -14.18 7.25
C GLY A 126 6.30 -14.13 6.02
N TYR A 127 6.88 -14.20 4.81
CA TYR A 127 6.11 -14.27 3.57
C TYR A 127 5.24 -15.51 3.48
N TRP A 128 5.77 -16.68 3.86
CA TRP A 128 4.99 -17.92 3.93
C TRP A 128 3.79 -17.79 4.87
N PHE A 129 3.98 -17.18 6.04
CA PHE A 129 2.90 -16.97 7.00
C PHE A 129 1.82 -16.02 6.48
N MET A 130 2.22 -14.95 5.77
CA MET A 130 1.29 -14.04 5.12
C MET A 130 0.48 -14.73 4.01
N GLU A 131 1.12 -15.60 3.22
CA GLU A 131 0.45 -16.40 2.20
C GLU A 131 -0.58 -17.36 2.82
N VAL A 132 -0.21 -18.08 3.89
CA VAL A 132 -1.11 -19.03 4.59
C VAL A 132 -2.31 -18.33 5.22
N LEU A 133 -2.15 -17.11 5.72
CA LEU A 133 -3.23 -16.32 6.31
C LEU A 133 -4.03 -15.49 5.31
N GLU A 134 -3.71 -15.57 4.01
CA GLU A 134 -4.32 -14.78 2.95
C GLU A 134 -4.24 -13.25 3.21
N ILE A 135 -3.22 -12.80 3.94
CA ILE A 135 -2.97 -11.39 4.20
C ILE A 135 -2.14 -10.85 3.04
N GLY A 136 -2.76 -10.01 2.20
CA GLY A 136 -2.06 -9.33 1.12
C GLY A 136 -0.90 -8.47 1.62
N LEU A 137 0.20 -8.48 0.86
CA LEU A 137 1.30 -7.56 1.08
C LEU A 137 0.87 -6.16 0.64
N THR A 138 0.89 -5.20 1.56
CA THR A 138 0.44 -3.83 1.32
C THR A 138 1.41 -2.84 1.97
N VAL A 139 1.24 -1.55 1.66
CA VAL A 139 1.97 -0.42 2.30
C VAL A 139 2.05 -0.53 3.81
N ALA A 140 0.97 -1.00 4.44
CA ALA A 140 0.86 -1.06 5.88
C ALA A 140 1.54 -2.30 6.48
N THR A 141 1.57 -3.43 5.76
CA THR A 141 2.06 -4.70 6.29
C THR A 141 3.56 -4.92 6.08
N LEU A 142 4.13 -4.32 5.03
CA LEU A 142 5.57 -4.41 4.73
C LEU A 142 6.47 -3.91 5.88
N PRO A 143 6.32 -2.66 6.40
CA PRO A 143 7.19 -2.17 7.46
C PRO A 143 7.02 -2.94 8.77
N VAL A 144 5.77 -3.34 9.09
CA VAL A 144 5.47 -4.12 10.29
C VAL A 144 6.16 -5.48 10.23
N MET A 145 6.15 -6.14 9.07
CA MET A 145 6.84 -7.41 8.85
C MET A 145 8.35 -7.27 9.04
N VAL A 146 8.97 -6.27 8.40
CA VAL A 146 10.42 -6.03 8.51
C VAL A 146 10.81 -5.73 9.96
N LEU A 147 10.02 -4.94 10.69
CA LEU A 147 10.25 -4.66 12.12
C LEU A 147 10.10 -5.91 12.99
N ALA A 148 9.05 -6.70 12.77
CA ALA A 148 8.81 -7.93 13.52
C ALA A 148 9.95 -8.93 13.33
N VAL A 149 10.39 -9.13 12.08
CA VAL A 149 11.52 -10.01 11.76
C VAL A 149 12.83 -9.48 12.37
N GLY A 150 13.10 -8.18 12.23
CA GLY A 150 14.32 -7.55 12.75
C GLY A 150 14.46 -7.69 14.27
N LEU A 151 13.41 -7.35 15.02
CA LEU A 151 13.39 -7.48 16.48
C LEU A 151 13.47 -8.95 16.92
N GLY A 152 12.70 -9.84 16.28
CA GLY A 152 12.70 -11.25 16.63
C GLY A 152 14.07 -11.92 16.44
N VAL A 153 14.75 -11.62 15.32
CA VAL A 153 16.08 -12.14 15.03
C VAL A 153 17.12 -11.57 16.00
N ASP A 154 17.04 -10.28 16.36
CA ASP A 154 17.97 -9.65 17.32
C ASP A 154 17.88 -10.30 18.71
N TYR A 155 16.66 -10.52 19.22
CA TYR A 155 16.47 -11.24 20.50
C TYR A 155 16.97 -12.68 20.45
N ALA A 156 16.75 -13.38 19.34
CA ALA A 156 17.26 -14.74 19.16
C ALA A 156 18.79 -14.78 19.18
N PHE A 157 19.45 -13.85 18.47
CA PHE A 157 20.90 -13.72 18.49
C PHE A 157 21.45 -13.34 19.86
N TYR A 158 20.78 -12.44 20.56
CA TYR A 158 21.16 -12.02 21.90
C TYR A 158 21.17 -13.21 22.88
N ILE A 159 20.09 -14.01 22.89
CA ILE A 159 20.00 -15.22 23.72
C ILE A 159 21.05 -16.24 23.28
N TYR A 160 21.20 -16.48 21.97
CA TYR A 160 22.18 -17.42 21.43
C TYR A 160 23.61 -17.07 21.85
N ASN A 161 24.01 -15.81 21.72
CA ASN A 161 25.34 -15.36 22.10
C ASN A 161 25.59 -15.54 23.61
N ARG A 162 24.55 -15.32 24.44
CA ARG A 162 24.66 -15.57 25.88
C ARG A 162 24.81 -17.05 26.23
N ILE A 163 24.13 -17.95 25.51
CA ILE A 163 24.33 -19.39 25.64
C ILE A 163 25.77 -19.76 25.26
N GLN A 164 26.27 -19.26 24.13
CA GLN A 164 27.64 -19.50 23.68
C GLN A 164 28.69 -19.01 24.68
N PHE A 165 28.44 -17.87 25.33
CA PHE A 165 29.29 -17.38 26.40
C PHE A 165 29.41 -18.39 27.56
N HIS A 166 28.30 -18.91 28.07
CA HIS A 166 28.33 -19.91 29.15
C HIS A 166 28.92 -21.25 28.70
N LEU A 167 28.65 -21.69 27.46
CA LEU A 167 29.29 -22.87 26.86
C LEU A 167 30.82 -22.71 26.80
N SER A 168 31.30 -21.51 26.46
CA SER A 168 32.75 -21.21 26.41
C SER A 168 33.41 -21.25 27.79
N GLN A 169 32.64 -21.15 28.88
CA GLN A 169 33.12 -21.30 30.26
C GLN A 169 33.20 -22.77 30.72
N GLY A 170 32.81 -23.72 29.85
CA GLY A 170 32.85 -25.15 30.15
C GLY A 170 31.59 -25.69 30.83
N ASP A 171 30.50 -24.92 30.86
CA ASP A 171 29.20 -25.40 31.32
C ASP A 171 28.60 -26.43 30.34
N ASP A 172 27.83 -27.38 30.86
CA ASP A 172 26.98 -28.26 30.04
C ASP A 172 25.88 -27.47 29.31
N VAL A 173 25.45 -27.93 28.14
CA VAL A 173 24.42 -27.27 27.30
C VAL A 173 23.17 -26.95 28.10
N THR A 174 22.71 -27.89 28.92
CA THR A 174 21.50 -27.72 29.75
C THR A 174 21.70 -26.63 30.80
N LEU A 175 22.88 -26.58 31.40
CA LEU A 175 23.24 -25.61 32.42
C LEU A 175 23.40 -24.20 31.82
N SER A 176 24.08 -24.08 30.68
CA SER A 176 24.26 -22.82 29.95
C SER A 176 22.92 -22.21 29.52
N PHE A 177 22.00 -23.04 29.03
CA PHE A 177 20.65 -22.59 28.67
C PHE A 177 19.89 -22.07 29.89
N LYS A 178 19.92 -22.82 30.99
CA LYS A 178 19.22 -22.45 32.23
C LYS A 178 19.79 -21.17 32.87
N LYS A 179 21.12 -21.00 32.87
CA LYS A 179 21.77 -19.76 33.32
C LYS A 179 21.38 -18.57 32.44
N THR A 180 21.44 -18.75 31.12
CA THR A 180 21.05 -17.70 30.16
C THR A 180 19.61 -17.25 30.40
N LEU A 181 18.66 -18.19 30.49
CA LEU A 181 17.26 -17.84 30.73
C LEU A 181 17.03 -17.11 32.06
N ASN A 182 17.74 -17.49 33.13
CA ASN A 182 17.63 -16.78 34.41
C ASN A 182 18.21 -15.35 34.36
N GLU A 183 19.26 -15.13 33.56
CA GLU A 183 19.91 -13.82 33.47
C GLU A 183 19.21 -12.87 32.50
N THR A 184 18.85 -13.37 31.30
CA THR A 184 18.35 -12.53 30.20
C THR A 184 16.88 -12.77 29.87
N GLY A 185 16.29 -13.88 30.31
CA GLY A 185 14.92 -14.26 29.95
C GLY A 185 13.88 -13.22 30.36
N MET A 186 13.95 -12.72 31.60
CA MET A 186 13.05 -11.65 32.04
C MET A 186 13.26 -10.35 31.25
N ALA A 187 14.50 -9.99 30.94
CA ALA A 187 14.79 -8.78 30.17
C ALA A 187 14.22 -8.85 28.74
N VAL A 188 14.31 -10.02 28.11
CA VAL A 188 13.72 -10.24 26.77
C VAL A 188 12.20 -10.19 26.84
N VAL A 189 11.56 -10.87 27.80
CA VAL A 189 10.09 -10.88 27.94
C VAL A 189 9.51 -9.49 28.23
N PHE A 190 10.25 -8.61 28.92
CA PHE A 190 9.80 -7.24 29.16
C PHE A 190 9.96 -6.29 27.97
N THR A 191 10.84 -6.62 27.02
CA THR A 191 11.18 -5.73 25.90
C THR A 191 10.64 -6.19 24.56
N ALA A 192 10.38 -7.50 24.40
CA ALA A 192 9.70 -8.10 23.24
C ALA A 192 8.19 -7.85 23.29
#